data_AF-A0A372EYR4-F1
#
_entry.id   AF-A0A372EYR4-F1
#
_cell.length_a   1.000
_cell.length_b   1.000
_cell.length_c   1.000
_cell.angle_alpha   90.00
_cell.angle_beta   90.00
_cell.angle_gamma   90.00
#
_symmetry.space_group_name_H-M   'P 1'
#
loop_
_entity.id
_entity.type
_entity.pdbx_description
1 polymer ?
#
loop_
_entity_poly.entity_id
_entity_poly.type
_entity_poly.pdbx_seq_one_letter_code
_entity_poly.pdbx_strand_id
1 'polypeptide(L)'
;MEVFSGEALWTLWWAWVSFAVILAILEIFAPGFILLGFAAGAAMIGLILGVGGPGAAVLAGSFPLTLLLFALFSLIAWIALRRVAGVRKGQIKYFNKDINED
;
A
#
# COMPACT_ATOMS: atom_id res chain seq x y z
N MET A 1 33.04 7.94 22.46
CA MET A 1 32.77 7.89 21.00
C MET A 1 31.53 7.04 20.86
N GLU A 2 30.38 7.64 20.57
CA GLU A 2 29.20 6.84 20.26
C GLU A 2 29.45 6.15 18.92
N VAL A 3 29.53 4.83 18.96
CA VAL A 3 29.56 4.03 17.75
C VAL A 3 28.14 4.13 17.20
N PHE A 4 27.94 4.92 16.15
CA PHE A 4 26.71 4.87 15.36
C PHE A 4 26.64 3.46 14.75
N SER A 5 26.08 2.51 15.48
CA SER A 5 25.66 1.23 14.91
C SER A 5 24.53 1.56 13.95
N GLY A 6 24.86 1.72 12.67
CA GLY A 6 23.87 2.03 11.64
C GLY A 6 22.87 0.90 11.56
N GLU A 7 21.66 1.15 12.04
CA GLU A 7 20.57 0.20 11.88
C GLU A 7 20.25 0.03 10.39
N ALA A 8 19.98 -1.21 10.01
CA ALA A 8 19.61 -1.54 8.65
C ALA A 8 18.33 -0.81 8.24
N LEU A 9 18.31 -0.13 7.08
CA LEU A 9 17.18 0.70 6.68
C LEU A 9 15.84 -0.07 6.62
N TRP A 10 15.86 -1.35 6.30
CA TRP A 10 14.64 -2.18 6.22
C TRP A 10 14.07 -2.57 7.60
N THR A 11 14.84 -2.43 8.69
CA THR A 11 14.34 -2.66 10.05
C THR A 11 13.69 -1.42 10.63
N LEU A 12 13.90 -0.25 10.01
CA LEU A 12 13.35 1.02 10.44
C LEU A 12 11.90 1.17 9.98
N TRP A 13 10.97 1.21 10.94
CA TRP A 13 9.54 1.36 10.66
C TRP A 13 9.21 2.65 9.89
N TRP A 14 9.89 3.75 10.21
CA TRP A 14 9.66 5.05 9.56
C TRP A 14 10.11 5.05 8.10
N ALA A 15 11.10 4.23 7.73
CA ALA A 15 11.55 4.10 6.35
C ALA A 15 10.44 3.46 5.48
N TRP A 16 9.77 2.43 6.00
CA TRP A 16 8.61 1.82 5.34
C TRP A 16 7.42 2.75 5.24
N VAL A 17 7.12 3.53 6.28
CA VAL A 17 6.04 4.52 6.24
C VAL A 17 6.37 5.64 5.23
N SER A 18 7.61 6.11 5.20
CA SER A 18 8.05 7.12 4.22
C SER A 18 7.94 6.59 2.79
N PHE A 19 8.37 5.35 2.57
CA PHE A 19 8.22 4.66 1.28
C PHE A 19 6.74 4.53 0.87
N ALA A 20 5.85 4.19 1.80
CA ALA A 20 4.41 4.12 1.55
C ALA A 20 3.84 5.49 1.11
N VAL A 21 4.24 6.57 1.75
CA VAL A 21 3.81 7.93 1.38
C VAL A 21 4.30 8.31 -0.01
N ILE A 22 5.57 8.04 -0.33
CA ILE A 22 6.13 8.31 -1.67
C ILE A 22 5.34 7.54 -2.73
N LEU A 23 5.06 6.25 -2.52
CA LEU A 23 4.27 5.44 -3.43
C LEU A 23 2.84 5.99 -3.62
N ALA A 24 2.20 6.44 -2.53
CA ALA A 24 0.87 7.03 -2.59
C ALA A 24 0.84 8.36 -3.39
N ILE A 25 1.89 9.19 -3.25
CA ILE A 25 2.04 10.41 -4.05
C ILE A 25 2.27 10.07 -5.52
N LEU A 26 3.11 9.07 -5.81
CA LEU A 26 3.43 8.67 -7.18
C LEU A 26 2.20 8.13 -7.95
N GLU A 27 1.24 7.51 -7.27
CA GLU A 27 -0.01 7.07 -7.89
C GLU A 27 -0.77 8.22 -8.58
N ILE A 28 -0.67 9.46 -8.09
CA ILE A 28 -1.36 10.62 -8.67
C ILE A 28 -0.98 10.81 -10.16
N PHE A 29 0.25 10.47 -10.54
CA PHE A 29 0.74 10.57 -11.92
C PHE A 29 0.33 9.39 -12.80
N ALA A 30 0.00 8.24 -12.22
CA ALA A 30 -0.31 7.00 -12.93
C ALA A 30 -1.41 6.20 -12.20
N PRO A 31 -2.69 6.60 -12.33
CA PRO A 31 -3.80 5.99 -11.59
C PRO A 31 -4.12 4.59 -12.12
N GLY A 32 -3.56 3.56 -11.50
CA GLY A 32 -3.74 2.14 -11.82
C GLY A 32 -4.02 1.24 -10.60
N PHE A 33 -4.09 1.82 -9.39
CA PHE A 33 -4.19 1.21 -8.07
C PHE A 33 -2.99 0.34 -7.65
N ILE A 34 -1.97 0.21 -8.50
CA ILE A 34 -0.82 -0.66 -8.25
C ILE A 34 0.10 -0.04 -7.19
N LEU A 35 0.43 1.25 -7.32
CA LEU A 35 1.29 1.92 -6.34
C LEU A 35 0.55 2.10 -5.01
N LEU A 36 -0.77 2.32 -5.03
CA LEU A 36 -1.58 2.27 -3.81
C LEU A 36 -1.57 0.90 -3.11
N GLY A 37 -1.61 -0.20 -3.88
CA GLY A 37 -1.45 -1.54 -3.33
C GLY A 37 -0.10 -1.71 -2.63
N PHE A 38 1.00 -1.29 -3.28
CA PHE A 38 2.33 -1.29 -2.66
C PHE A 38 2.43 -0.35 -1.47
N ALA A 39 1.82 0.84 -1.53
CA ALA A 39 1.80 1.79 -0.42
C ALA A 39 1.11 1.18 0.81
N ALA A 40 -0.03 0.51 0.63
CA ALA A 40 -0.72 -0.20 1.70
C ALA A 40 0.14 -1.35 2.27
N GLY A 41 0.80 -2.13 1.42
CA GLY A 41 1.72 -3.19 1.87
C GLY A 41 2.90 -2.64 2.68
N ALA A 42 3.52 -1.55 2.21
CA ALA A 42 4.61 -0.88 2.92
C ALA A 42 4.14 -0.28 4.25
N ALA A 43 2.95 0.32 4.29
CA ALA A 43 2.35 0.82 5.52
C ALA A 43 2.11 -0.31 6.53
N MET A 44 1.64 -1.48 6.09
CA MET A 44 1.46 -2.64 6.97
C MET A 44 2.78 -3.14 7.56
N ILE A 45 3.85 -3.23 6.77
CA ILE A 45 5.18 -3.60 7.27
C ILE A 45 5.69 -2.55 8.27
N GLY A 46 5.57 -1.26 7.93
CA GLY A 46 5.92 -0.16 8.82
C GLY A 46 5.14 -0.19 10.13
N LEU A 47 3.84 -0.50 10.09
CA LEU A 47 3.01 -0.63 11.30
C LEU A 47 3.45 -1.82 12.17
N ILE A 48 3.71 -2.99 11.58
CA ILE A 48 4.16 -4.16 12.35
C ILE A 48 5.51 -3.88 13.03
N LEU A 49 6.45 -3.26 12.30
CA LEU A 49 7.75 -2.88 12.86
C LEU A 49 7.61 -1.77 13.93
N GLY A 50 6.73 -0.79 13.72
CA GLY A 50 6.53 0.34 14.62
C GLY A 50 5.82 -0.03 15.93
N VAL A 51 4.87 -0.97 15.88
CA VAL A 51 4.23 -1.53 17.08
C VAL A 51 5.22 -2.40 17.88
N GLY A 52 6.16 -3.05 17.20
CA GLY A 52 7.15 -3.93 17.82
C GLY A 52 6.61 -5.33 18.13
N GLY A 53 7.23 -6.01 19.09
CA GLY A 53 6.84 -7.35 19.55
C GLY A 53 7.33 -8.50 18.64
N PRO A 54 6.74 -9.71 18.78
CA PRO A 54 7.21 -10.91 18.09
C PRO A 54 7.17 -10.79 16.57
N GLY A 55 6.14 -10.13 16.02
CA GLY A 55 6.01 -9.91 14.58
C GLY A 55 7.14 -9.03 14.04
N ALA A 56 7.49 -7.95 14.75
CA ALA A 56 8.60 -7.09 14.37
C ALA A 56 9.95 -7.83 14.42
N ALA A 57 10.17 -8.67 15.44
CA ALA A 57 11.39 -9.47 15.56
C ALA A 57 11.56 -10.45 14.38
N VAL A 58 10.47 -11.10 13.95
CA VAL A 58 10.48 -12.01 12.79
C VAL A 58 10.80 -11.25 11.49
N LEU A 59 10.21 -10.08 11.29
CA LEU A 59 10.48 -9.25 10.12
C LEU A 59 11.93 -8.73 10.12
N ALA A 60 12.36 -8.11 11.21
CA ALA A 60 13.71 -7.54 11.31
C ALA A 60 14.82 -8.60 11.18
N GLY A 61 14.56 -9.84 11.60
CA GLY A 61 15.49 -10.95 11.53
C GLY A 61 15.69 -11.55 10.12
N SER A 62 14.82 -11.26 9.16
CA SER A 62 14.94 -11.82 7.79
C SER A 62 14.42 -10.87 6.73
N PHE A 63 15.36 -10.29 5.97
CA PHE A 63 15.05 -9.39 4.85
C PHE A 63 14.22 -10.09 3.75
N PRO A 64 14.54 -11.32 3.29
CA PRO A 64 13.73 -12.01 2.29
C PRO A 64 12.28 -12.26 2.75
N LEU A 65 12.09 -12.63 4.03
CA LEU A 65 10.75 -12.85 4.59
C LEU A 65 9.96 -11.54 4.67
N THR A 66 10.61 -10.44 5.03
CA THR A 66 9.98 -9.12 5.04
C THR A 66 9.49 -8.73 3.65
N LEU A 67 10.30 -8.94 2.61
CA LEU A 67 9.91 -8.68 1.23
C LEU A 67 8.77 -9.59 0.76
N LEU A 68 8.76 -10.86 1.18
CA LEU A 68 7.67 -11.79 0.87
C LEU A 68 6.34 -11.30 1.47
N LEU A 69 6.34 -10.92 2.75
CA LEU A 69 5.13 -10.41 3.41
C LEU A 69 4.69 -9.05 2.85
N PHE A 70 5.64 -8.17 2.54
CA PHE A 70 5.36 -6.93 1.81
C PHE A 70 4.63 -7.21 0.49
N ALA A 71 5.13 -8.15 -0.31
CA ALA A 71 4.52 -8.52 -1.59
C ALA A 71 3.11 -9.12 -1.40
N LEU A 72 2.92 -9.97 -0.39
CA LEU A 72 1.62 -10.56 -0.08
C LEU A 72 0.60 -9.51 0.36
N PHE A 73 0.95 -8.63 1.31
CA PHE A 73 0.07 -7.55 1.74
C PHE A 73 -0.27 -6.61 0.58
N SER A 74 0.72 -6.30 -0.27
CA SER A 74 0.51 -5.45 -1.45
C SER A 74 -0.44 -6.08 -2.46
N LEU A 75 -0.28 -7.37 -2.73
CA LEU A 75 -1.16 -8.12 -3.64
C LEU A 75 -2.60 -8.15 -3.12
N ILE A 76 -2.78 -8.45 -1.83
CA ILE A 76 -4.10 -8.47 -1.18
C ILE A 76 -4.75 -7.07 -1.25
N ALA A 77 -4.00 -6.03 -0.89
CA ALA A 77 -4.48 -4.65 -0.94
C ALA A 77 -4.87 -4.24 -2.36
N TRP A 78 -4.05 -4.54 -3.36
CA TRP A 78 -4.35 -4.25 -4.76
C TRP A 78 -5.62 -4.97 -5.25
N ILE A 79 -5.78 -6.26 -4.93
CA ILE A 79 -7.01 -7.02 -5.28
C ILE A 79 -8.22 -6.39 -4.60
N ALA A 80 -8.12 -6.02 -3.32
CA ALA A 80 -9.21 -5.38 -2.57
C ALA A 80 -9.61 -4.03 -3.20
N LEU A 81 -8.63 -3.17 -3.49
CA LEU A 81 -8.84 -1.88 -4.15
C LEU A 81 -9.53 -2.07 -5.51
N ARG A 82 -9.05 -3.02 -6.32
CA ARG A 82 -9.62 -3.28 -7.64
C ARG A 82 -11.06 -3.81 -7.58
N ARG A 83 -11.42 -4.53 -6.52
CA ARG A 83 -12.79 -5.01 -6.30
C ARG A 83 -13.73 -3.90 -5.83
N VAL A 84 -13.27 -2.99 -4.97
CA VAL A 84 -14.12 -1.95 -4.36
C VAL A 84 -14.25 -0.72 -5.27
N ALA A 85 -13.16 -0.29 -5.90
CA ALA A 85 -13.10 0.90 -6.75
C ALA A 85 -13.26 0.60 -8.25
N GLY A 86 -13.26 -0.67 -8.67
CA GLY A 86 -13.49 -1.05 -10.06
C GLY A 86 -14.86 -0.61 -10.58
N VAL A 87 -14.90 -0.06 -11.79
CA VAL A 87 -16.13 0.42 -12.45
C VAL A 87 -17.18 -0.70 -12.48
N ARG A 88 -18.30 -0.50 -11.77
CA ARG A 88 -19.45 -1.41 -11.84
C ARG A 88 -20.09 -1.28 -13.22
N LYS A 89 -20.20 -2.39 -13.96
CA LYS A 89 -21.05 -2.47 -15.17
C LYS A 89 -22.48 -2.10 -14.74
N GLY A 90 -22.99 -0.95 -15.17
CA GLY A 90 -24.35 -0.46 -14.84
C GLY A 90 -24.45 1.02 -14.43
N GLN A 91 -23.34 1.76 -14.34
CA GLN A 91 -23.34 3.21 -14.04
C GLN A 91 -23.77 4.10 -15.22
N ILE A 92 -24.19 3.53 -16.34
CA ILE A 92 -24.75 4.30 -17.46
C ILE A 92 -26.26 4.44 -17.20
N LYS A 93 -26.66 5.57 -16.62
CA LYS A 93 -28.07 5.96 -16.60
C LYS A 93 -28.42 6.45 -18.00
N TYR A 94 -29.09 5.61 -18.78
CA TYR A 94 -29.69 6.03 -20.05
C TYR A 94 -30.82 7.02 -19.72
N PHE A 95 -30.59 8.31 -19.96
CA PHE A 95 -31.63 9.32 -19.92
C PHE A 95 -32.42 9.24 -21.23
N ASN A 96 -33.63 8.67 -21.18
CA ASN A 96 -34.59 8.68 -22.29
C ASN A 96 -35.59 9.85 -22.20
N LYS A 97 -35.39 10.79 -21.27
CA LYS A 97 -36.22 12.00 -21.18
C LYS A 97 -35.68 12.97 -22.23
N ASP A 98 -36.38 13.08 -23.35
CA ASP A 98 -36.12 14.14 -24.31
C ASP A 98 -36.55 15.48 -23.69
N ILE A 99 -35.68 16.48 -23.80
CA ILE A 99 -35.88 17.83 -23.28
C ILE A 99 -36.93 18.62 -24.09
N ASN A 100 -37.45 18.02 -25.16
CA ASN A 100 -38.42 18.62 -26.06
C ASN A 100 -39.85 18.06 -25.92
N GLU A 101 -40.08 17.07 -25.04
CA GLU A 101 -41.43 16.55 -24.73
C GLU A 101 -42.02 17.21 -23.46
N ASP A 102 -41.97 18.56 -23.46
CA ASP A 102 -42.42 19.56 -22.46
C ASP A 102 -41.43 20.01 -21.37
#